data_AF-A0A6J7UV73-F1
#
_entry.id   AF-A0A6J7UV73-F1
#
_cell.length_a   1.000
_cell.length_b   1.000
_cell.length_c   1.000
_cell.angle_alpha   90.00
_cell.angle_beta   90.00
_cell.angle_gamma   90.00
#
_symmetry.space_group_name_H-M   'P 1'
#
loop_
_entity.id
_entity.type
_entity.pdbx_description
1 polymer ?
#
loop_
_entity_poly.entity_id
_entity_poly.type
_entity_poly.pdbx_seq_one_letter_code
_entity_poly.pdbx_strand_id
1 'polypeptide(L)' 'MFPSTVLEQIGKETNVKYVDQLRDDDLPGAPGDADHSFLGLMKFDFVTMVASLGGDATALAAFDPADITPDRAEYPQ' A
#
# COMPACT_ATOMS: atom_id res chain seq x y z
N MET A 1 6.54 12.06 -8.83
CA MET A 1 7.10 12.26 -7.47
C MET A 1 7.24 13.75 -7.18
N PHE A 2 6.56 14.24 -6.13
CA PHE A 2 6.73 15.61 -5.63
C PHE A 2 8.09 15.77 -4.91
N PRO A 3 8.69 16.97 -4.85
CA PRO A 3 9.97 17.16 -4.16
C PRO A 3 9.80 16.94 -2.66
N SER A 4 10.48 15.94 -2.11
CA SER A 4 10.41 15.56 -0.69
C SER A 4 10.72 16.73 0.24
N THR A 5 11.64 17.60 -0.14
CA THR A 5 12.05 18.77 0.65
C THR A 5 10.92 19.75 0.92
N VAL A 6 9.99 19.93 -0.04
CA VAL A 6 8.85 20.83 0.11
C VAL A 6 7.84 20.25 1.09
N LEU A 7 7.52 18.96 0.95
CA LEU A 7 6.56 18.27 1.82
C LEU A 7 7.07 18.13 3.26
N GLU A 8 8.38 17.89 3.43
CA GLU A 8 9.03 17.90 4.73
C GLU A 8 8.96 19.28 5.42
N GLN A 9 9.15 20.37 4.66
CA GLN A 9 9.04 21.71 5.21
C GLN A 9 7.61 22.04 5.65
N ILE A 10 6.60 21.67 4.86
CA ILE A 10 5.19 21.79 5.24
C ILE A 10 4.92 20.99 6.52
N GLY A 11 5.42 19.75 6.62
CA GLY A 11 5.30 18.92 7.81
C GLY A 11 5.84 19.61 9.06
N LYS A 12 7.03 20.21 8.97
CA LYS A 12 7.67 20.97 10.05
C LYS A 12 6.88 22.22 10.44
N GLU A 13 6.40 23.01 9.47
CA GLU A 13 5.70 24.27 9.73
C GLU A 13 4.27 24.07 10.24
N THR A 14 3.60 22.98 9.84
CA THR A 14 2.21 22.69 10.21
C THR A 14 2.07 21.67 11.33
N ASN A 15 3.18 21.15 11.85
CA ASN A 15 3.22 20.11 12.87
C ASN A 15 2.44 18.84 12.47
N VAL A 16 2.60 18.41 11.22
CA VAL A 16 2.03 17.16 10.71
C VAL A 16 3.13 16.20 10.27
N LYS A 17 2.85 14.90 10.32
CA LYS A 17 3.75 13.87 9.82
C LYS A 17 3.50 13.65 8.32
N TYR A 18 4.56 13.79 7.53
CA TYR A 18 4.55 13.35 6.13
C TYR A 18 4.72 11.82 6.06
N VAL A 19 3.91 11.16 5.23
CA VAL A 19 3.95 9.71 4.97
C VAL A 19 4.17 9.51 3.48
N ASP A 20 5.34 9.00 3.12
CA ASP A 20 5.85 8.87 1.75
C ASP A 20 5.77 7.44 1.19
N GLN A 21 5.14 6.54 1.93
CA GLN A 21 5.17 5.11 1.64
C GLN A 21 4.05 4.63 0.73
N LEU A 22 2.97 5.40 0.58
CA LEU A 22 1.80 5.02 -0.23
C LEU A 22 2.20 4.79 -1.69
N ARG A 23 1.57 3.79 -2.33
CA ARG A 23 1.98 3.29 -3.65
C ARG A 23 0.80 3.27 -4.61
N ASP A 24 1.02 3.64 -5.86
CA ASP A 24 0.01 3.61 -6.93
C ASP A 24 0.39 2.71 -8.11
N ASP A 25 1.68 2.42 -8.31
CA ASP A 25 2.20 1.57 -9.39
C ASP A 25 3.20 0.48 -8.93
N ASP A 26 3.81 0.64 -7.74
CA ASP A 26 4.78 -0.31 -7.18
C ASP A 26 4.12 -1.38 -6.29
N LEU A 27 3.86 -2.55 -6.88
CA LEU A 27 3.26 -3.68 -6.15
C LEU A 27 4.21 -4.21 -5.05
N PRO A 28 3.72 -4.48 -3.83
CA PRO A 28 4.52 -5.12 -2.78
C PRO A 28 4.99 -6.53 -3.17
N GLY A 29 6.12 -6.99 -2.63
CA GLY A 29 6.63 -8.34 -2.90
C GLY A 29 7.19 -8.52 -4.31
N ALA A 30 7.60 -9.74 -4.65
CA ALA A 30 8.16 -10.11 -5.95
C ALA A 30 7.07 -10.65 -6.89
N PRO A 31 7.26 -10.62 -8.23
CA PRO A 31 6.33 -11.23 -9.16
C PRO A 31 6.03 -12.70 -8.80
N GLY A 32 4.73 -13.00 -8.62
CA GLY A 32 4.24 -14.32 -8.20
C GLY A 32 3.91 -14.44 -6.70
N ASP A 33 4.32 -13.48 -5.87
CA ASP A 33 3.87 -13.41 -4.48
C ASP A 33 2.40 -12.96 -4.40
N ALA A 34 1.68 -13.44 -3.38
CA ALA A 34 0.27 -13.06 -3.17
C ALA A 34 0.07 -11.54 -2.99
N ASP A 35 1.03 -10.89 -2.31
CA ASP A 35 1.03 -9.44 -2.11
C ASP A 35 1.44 -8.66 -3.37
N HIS A 36 2.02 -9.31 -4.39
CA HIS A 36 2.35 -8.70 -5.69
C HIS A 36 1.10 -8.62 -6.57
N SER A 37 0.08 -7.98 -6.02
CA SER A 37 -1.26 -7.86 -6.58
C SER A 37 -1.87 -6.51 -6.21
N PHE A 38 -2.89 -6.09 -6.95
CA PHE A 38 -3.65 -4.88 -6.61
C PHE A 38 -4.23 -4.95 -5.20
N LEU A 39 -4.71 -6.12 -4.76
CA LEU A 39 -5.22 -6.32 -3.40
C LEU A 39 -4.13 -6.18 -2.34
N GLY A 40 -2.92 -6.68 -2.60
CA GLY A 40 -1.76 -6.48 -1.73
C GLY A 40 -1.36 -5.00 -1.61
N LEU A 41 -1.37 -4.26 -2.72
CA LEU A 41 -1.15 -2.81 -2.73
C LEU A 41 -2.22 -2.07 -1.89
N MET A 42 -3.50 -2.37 -2.11
CA MET A 42 -4.59 -1.75 -1.34
C MET A 42 -4.49 -2.07 0.16
N LYS A 43 -4.15 -3.31 0.52
CA LYS A 43 -3.91 -3.72 1.91
C LYS A 43 -2.80 -2.88 2.53
N PHE A 44 -1.66 -2.76 1.87
CA PHE A 44 -0.51 -1.98 2.35
C PHE A 44 -0.89 -0.51 2.59
N ASP A 45 -1.55 0.11 1.62
CA ASP A 45 -1.95 1.52 1.68
C ASP A 45 -2.97 1.79 2.80
N PHE A 46 -4.01 0.94 2.92
CA PHE A 46 -5.00 1.09 3.98
C PHE A 46 -4.42 0.88 5.38
N VAL A 47 -3.55 -0.12 5.56
CA VAL A 47 -2.85 -0.32 6.84
C VAL A 47 -2.01 0.91 7.20
N THR A 48 -1.28 1.45 6.23
CA THR A 48 -0.43 2.63 6.40
C THR A 48 -1.25 3.86 6.77
N MET A 49 -2.36 4.12 6.08
CA MET A 49 -3.25 5.24 6.36
C MET A 49 -3.90 5.13 7.73
N VAL A 50 -4.52 3.99 8.04
CA VAL A 50 -5.23 3.78 9.30
C VAL A 50 -4.28 3.92 10.50
N ALA A 51 -3.11 3.28 10.44
CA ALA A 51 -2.12 3.39 11.51
C ALA A 51 -1.56 4.82 11.66
N SER A 52 -1.30 5.51 10.54
CA SER A 52 -0.77 6.88 10.56
C SER A 52 -1.76 7.91 11.11
N LEU A 53 -3.07 7.66 10.95
CA LEU A 53 -4.14 8.48 11.51
C LEU A 53 -4.51 8.09 12.94
N GLY A 54 -3.82 7.11 13.54
CA GLY A 54 -4.04 6.67 14.93
C GLY A 54 -5.18 5.66 15.12
N GLY A 55 -5.64 5.02 14.04
CA GLY A 55 -6.63 3.95 14.09
C GLY A 55 -6.02 2.55 14.30
N ASP A 56 -6.89 1.57 14.49
CA ASP A 56 -6.51 0.15 14.57
C ASP A 56 -6.58 -0.53 13.19
N ALA A 57 -5.42 -0.91 12.65
CA ALA A 57 -5.31 -1.58 11.36
C ALA A 57 -5.26 -3.11 11.44
N THR A 58 -5.47 -3.72 12.62
CA THR A 58 -5.26 -5.17 12.84
C THR A 58 -6.07 -6.04 11.88
N ALA A 59 -7.35 -5.71 11.66
CA ALA A 59 -8.20 -6.46 10.74
C ALA A 59 -7.73 -6.35 9.28
N LEU A 60 -7.24 -5.17 8.87
CA LEU A 60 -6.70 -4.94 7.54
C LEU A 60 -5.38 -5.68 7.34
N ALA A 61 -4.51 -5.70 8.36
CA ALA A 61 -3.25 -6.42 8.32
C ALA A 61 -3.45 -7.94 8.17
N ALA A 62 -4.53 -8.47 8.75
CA ALA A 62 -4.89 -9.88 8.68
C ALA A 62 -5.55 -10.30 7.35
N PHE A 63 -5.86 -9.36 6.45
CA PHE A 63 -6.42 -9.67 5.14
C PHE A 63 -5.41 -10.45 4.30
N ASP A 64 -5.83 -11.59 3.75
CA ASP A 64 -5.02 -12.41 2.85
C ASP A 64 -5.41 -12.08 1.39
N PRO A 65 -4.48 -11.51 0.59
CA PRO A 65 -4.76 -11.17 -0.81
C PRO A 65 -4.57 -12.36 -1.77
N ALA A 66 -4.23 -13.55 -1.27
CA ALA A 66 -4.05 -14.72 -2.12
C ALA A 66 -5.32 -15.05 -2.92
N ASP A 67 -5.12 -15.44 -4.17
CA ASP A 67 -6.22 -15.92 -5.00
C ASP A 67 -6.71 -17.28 -4.45
N ILE A 68 -7.96 -17.31 -4.01
CA ILE A 68 -8.65 -18.52 -3.53
C ILE A 68 -9.30 -19.29 -4.69
N THR A 69 -9.34 -18.71 -5.88
CA THR A 69 -9.84 -19.33 -7.09
C THR A 69 -8.68 -19.74 -7.99
N PRO A 70 -8.67 -20.98 -8.52
CA PRO A 70 -7.68 -21.34 -9.52
C PRO A 70 -7.85 -20.44 -10.75
N ASP A 71 -6.79 -19.76 -11.16
CA ASP A 71 -6.76 -19.06 -12.42
C ASP A 71 -6.85 -20.08 -13.57
N ARG A 72 -7.90 -19.94 -14.37
CA ARG A 72 -8.18 -20.76 -15.56
C ARG A 72 -8.24 -19.89 -16.82
N ALA A 73 -7.85 -18.63 -16.74
CA ALA A 73 -7.84 -17.73 -17.87
C ALA A 73 -6.73 -18.15 -18.84
N GLU A 74 -7.07 -18.20 -20.13
CA GLU A 74 -6.07 -18.33 -21.19
C GLU A 74 -5.60 -16.93 -21.58
N TYR A 75 -4.31 -16.65 -21.38
CA TYR A 75 -3.66 -15.39 -21.77
C TYR A 75 -2.88 -15.59 -23.07
N PRO A 76 -3.50 -15.37 -24.26
CA PRO A 76 -2.78 -15.47 -25.53
C PRO A 76 -1.65 -14.44 -25.56
N GLN A 77 -0.47 -14.90 -25.96
CA GLN A 77 0.73 -14.07 -26.20
C GLN A 77 0.66 -13.42 -27.58
#